data_AF-R6REK9-F1
#
_entry.id   AF-R6REK9-F1
#
_cell.length_a   1.000
_cell.length_b   1.000
_cell.length_c   1.000
_cell.angle_alpha   90.00
_cell.angle_beta   90.00
_cell.angle_gamma   90.00
#
_symmetry.space_group_name_H-M   'P 1'
#
loop_
_entity.id
_entity.type
_entity.pdbx_description
1 polymer ?
#
loop_
_entity_poly.entity_id
_entity_poly.type
_entity_poly.pdbx_seq_one_letter_code
_entity_poly.pdbx_strand_id
1 'polypeptide(L)'
;MRKNCSGQFFLLPNRIFDERLSPNEFIVYSFLVRAKDSAGQSFWSVPMIAKSCSMCASTCRKVLRSLESGGYITISKRFIGGEQKSNLYTVNKI
;
A
#
# COMPACT_ATOMS: atom_id res chain seq x y z
N MET A 1 10.51 29.24 4.27
CA MET A 1 11.32 28.40 3.36
C MET A 1 10.39 27.74 2.35
N ARG A 2 10.41 28.16 1.09
CA ARG A 2 9.68 27.47 0.01
C ARG A 2 10.42 26.17 -0.28
N LYS A 3 9.80 25.02 -0.01
CA LYS A 3 10.34 23.71 -0.41
C LYS A 3 10.41 23.69 -1.93
N ASN A 4 11.56 23.37 -2.51
CA ASN A 4 11.65 23.01 -3.92
C ASN A 4 10.74 21.80 -4.15
N CYS A 5 9.55 22.03 -4.70
CA CYS A 5 8.61 21.00 -5.12
C CYS A 5 9.07 20.40 -6.45
N SER A 6 10.27 19.81 -6.50
CA SER A 6 10.62 18.93 -7.62
C SER A 6 9.58 17.82 -7.65
N GLY A 7 8.76 17.78 -8.71
CA GLY A 7 7.60 16.90 -8.86
C GLY A 7 7.90 15.45 -8.49
N GLN A 8 7.53 15.06 -7.28
CA GLN A 8 7.59 13.66 -6.87
C GLN A 8 6.37 12.96 -7.45
N PHE A 9 6.59 12.10 -8.43
CA PHE A 9 5.58 11.25 -9.02
C PHE A 9 6.00 9.79 -8.88
N PHE A 10 5.02 8.91 -8.99
CA PHE A 10 5.23 7.48 -9.16
C PHE A 10 4.46 7.07 -10.41
N LEU A 11 4.91 5.99 -11.04
CA LEU A 11 4.23 5.43 -12.21
C LEU A 11 3.26 4.35 -11.76
N LEU A 12 2.06 4.41 -12.30
CA LEU A 12 1.00 3.43 -12.09
C LEU A 12 0.45 3.06 -13.48
N PRO A 13 0.38 1.76 -13.84
CA PRO A 13 -0.21 1.36 -15.11
C PRO A 13 -1.66 1.84 -15.23
N ASN A 14 -2.04 2.37 -16.40
CA ASN A 14 -3.40 2.86 -16.64
C ASN A 14 -4.47 1.77 -16.49
N ARG A 15 -4.10 0.49 -16.59
CA ARG A 15 -5.01 -0.64 -16.34
C ARG A 15 -5.68 -0.57 -14.96
N ILE A 16 -5.10 0.16 -14.00
CA ILE A 16 -5.75 0.43 -12.71
C ILE A 16 -7.16 1.03 -12.84
N PHE A 17 -7.44 1.76 -13.92
CA PHE A 17 -8.76 2.35 -14.17
C PHE A 17 -9.76 1.35 -14.79
N ASP A 18 -9.27 0.24 -15.32
CA ASP A 18 -10.10 -0.89 -15.76
C ASP A 18 -10.50 -1.77 -14.57
N GLU A 19 -9.74 -1.70 -13.47
CA GLU A 19 -10.04 -2.39 -12.22
C GLU A 19 -11.19 -1.71 -11.46
N ARG A 20 -12.06 -2.52 -10.86
CA ARG A 20 -13.21 -2.03 -10.08
C ARG A 20 -12.83 -1.72 -8.62
N LEU A 21 -11.70 -1.05 -8.42
CA LEU A 21 -11.27 -0.65 -7.08
C LEU A 21 -12.16 0.46 -6.53
N SER A 22 -12.53 0.35 -5.26
CA SER A 22 -13.11 1.47 -4.53
C SER A 22 -12.08 2.60 -4.36
N PRO A 23 -12.51 3.84 -4.09
CA PRO A 23 -11.59 4.96 -3.88
C PRO A 23 -10.54 4.70 -2.79
N ASN A 24 -10.92 4.01 -1.70
CA ASN A 24 -9.99 3.68 -0.63
C ASN A 24 -8.96 2.62 -1.05
N GLU A 25 -9.39 1.61 -1.81
CA GLU A 25 -8.49 0.60 -2.37
C GLU A 25 -7.51 1.22 -3.35
N PHE A 26 -7.99 2.10 -4.23
CA PHE A 26 -7.14 2.82 -5.18
C PHE A 26 -6.05 3.64 -4.46
N ILE A 27 -6.42 4.39 -3.41
CA ILE A 27 -5.47 5.21 -2.64
C ILE A 27 -4.42 4.33 -1.95
N VAL A 28 -4.85 3.26 -1.28
CA VAL A 28 -3.93 2.37 -0.54
C VAL A 28 -3.02 1.60 -1.51
N TYR A 29 -3.55 1.10 -2.62
CA TYR A 29 -2.76 0.44 -3.64
C TYR A 29 -1.73 1.40 -4.26
N SER A 30 -2.15 2.61 -4.65
CA SER A 30 -1.27 3.65 -5.17
C SER A 30 -0.17 4.02 -4.17
N PHE A 31 -0.51 4.11 -2.88
CA PHE A 31 0.47 4.30 -1.81
C PHE A 31 1.50 3.18 -1.79
N LEU A 32 1.08 1.91 -1.85
CA LEU A 32 1.98 0.76 -1.83
C LEU A 32 2.85 0.71 -3.09
N VAL A 33 2.32 1.04 -4.26
CA VAL A 33 3.08 1.14 -5.52
C VAL A 33 4.16 2.21 -5.42
N ARG A 34 3.87 3.36 -4.78
CA ARG A 34 4.85 4.41 -4.51
C ARG A 34 5.89 3.99 -3.48
N ALA A 35 5.49 3.21 -2.49
CA ALA A 35 6.28 2.88 -1.31
C ALA A 35 7.12 1.60 -1.44
N LYS A 36 6.92 0.83 -2.50
CA LYS A 36 7.64 -0.43 -2.73
C LYS A 36 9.10 -0.21 -3.10
N ASP A 37 9.94 -1.18 -2.73
CA ASP A 37 11.34 -1.25 -3.13
C ASP A 37 11.52 -1.88 -4.53
N SER A 38 12.77 -2.14 -4.92
CA SER A 38 13.11 -2.80 -6.18
C SER A 38 12.59 -4.24 -6.30
N ALA A 39 12.31 -4.91 -5.17
CA ALA A 39 11.69 -6.23 -5.12
C ALA A 39 10.15 -6.17 -5.14
N GLY A 40 9.57 -4.97 -5.20
CA GLY A 40 8.12 -4.77 -5.16
C GLY A 40 7.52 -4.93 -3.77
N GLN A 41 8.36 -4.81 -2.72
CA GLN A 41 8.00 -5.07 -1.35
C GLN A 41 7.97 -3.79 -0.51
N SER A 42 7.17 -3.79 0.56
CA SER A 42 7.14 -2.69 1.52
C SER A 42 6.83 -3.18 2.94
N PHE A 43 7.41 -2.51 3.95
CA PHE A 43 7.33 -2.91 5.37
C PHE A 43 6.54 -1.91 6.22
N TRP A 44 5.68 -1.12 5.60
CA TRP A 44 4.98 -0.04 6.28
C TRP A 44 3.99 -0.57 7.32
N SER A 45 3.95 0.05 8.50
CA SER A 45 2.95 -0.33 9.49
C SER A 45 1.55 0.14 9.09
N VAL A 46 0.51 -0.62 9.46
CA VAL A 46 -0.89 -0.24 9.20
C VAL A 46 -1.22 1.19 9.68
N PRO A 47 -0.80 1.64 10.88
CA PRO A 47 -1.05 3.02 11.30
C PRO A 47 -0.40 4.07 10.38
N MET A 48 0.79 3.80 9.83
CA MET A 48 1.46 4.73 8.91
C MET A 48 0.79 4.77 7.53
N ILE A 49 0.33 3.62 7.03
CA ILE A 49 -0.44 3.55 5.79
C ILE A 49 -1.75 4.33 5.98
N ALA A 50 -2.47 4.05 7.06
CA ALA A 50 -3.72 4.72 7.42
C ALA A 50 -3.55 6.25 7.48
N LYS A 51 -2.50 6.73 8.18
CA LYS A 51 -2.17 8.15 8.26
C LYS A 51 -1.87 8.77 6.89
N SER A 52 -1.08 8.06 6.07
CA SER A 52 -0.69 8.55 4.74
C SER A 52 -1.84 8.57 3.73
N CYS A 53 -2.84 7.72 3.95
CA CYS A 53 -4.04 7.61 3.13
C CYS A 53 -5.25 8.31 3.75
N SER A 54 -5.05 9.15 4.78
CA SER A 54 -6.09 9.92 5.47
C SER A 54 -7.31 9.09 5.91
N MET A 55 -7.07 7.90 6.45
CA MET A 55 -8.12 6.98 6.91
C MET A 55 -7.82 6.41 8.29
N CYS A 56 -8.84 5.88 8.96
CA CYS A 56 -8.64 5.21 10.24
C CYS A 56 -8.03 3.80 10.06
N ALA A 57 -7.36 3.31 11.10
CA ALA A 57 -6.66 2.03 11.03
C ALA A 57 -7.60 0.83 10.79
N SER A 58 -8.85 0.88 11.26
CA SER A 58 -9.85 -0.17 11.02
C SER A 58 -10.23 -0.25 9.55
N THR A 59 -10.50 0.88 8.90
CA THR A 59 -10.75 0.95 7.45
C THR A 59 -9.52 0.49 6.67
N CYS A 60 -8.33 0.94 7.03
CA CYS A 60 -7.09 0.52 6.36
C CYS A 60 -6.91 -1.00 6.40
N ARG A 61 -7.17 -1.67 7.54
CA ARG A 61 -7.12 -3.15 7.62
C ARG A 61 -8.14 -3.83 6.70
N LYS A 62 -9.37 -3.30 6.61
CA LYS A 62 -10.40 -3.83 5.71
C LYS A 62 -9.97 -3.70 4.26
N VAL A 63 -9.47 -2.53 3.87
CA VAL A 63 -8.97 -2.24 2.51
C VAL A 63 -7.81 -3.15 2.15
N LEU A 64 -6.82 -3.31 3.03
CA LEU A 64 -5.69 -4.21 2.81
C LEU A 64 -6.14 -5.66 2.58
N ARG A 65 -7.11 -6.16 3.36
CA ARG A 65 -7.68 -7.50 3.15
C ARG A 65 -8.45 -7.61 1.84
N SER A 66 -9.18 -6.55 1.45
CA SER A 66 -9.90 -6.49 0.18
C SER A 66 -8.95 -6.55 -1.01
N LEU A 67 -7.87 -5.75 -0.97
CA LEU A 67 -6.81 -5.75 -1.99
C LEU A 67 -6.10 -7.11 -2.08
N GLU A 68 -5.84 -7.76 -0.94
CA GLU A 68 -5.27 -9.10 -0.92
C GLU A 68 -6.22 -10.14 -1.51
N SER A 69 -7.50 -10.10 -1.15
CA SER A 69 -8.53 -10.99 -1.70
C SER A 69 -8.72 -10.79 -3.20
N GLY A 70 -8.53 -9.57 -3.71
CA GLY A 70 -8.56 -9.26 -5.14
C GLY A 70 -7.26 -9.61 -5.88
N GLY A 71 -6.23 -10.08 -5.18
CA GLY A 71 -4.95 -10.48 -5.78
C GLY A 71 -4.02 -9.31 -6.13
N TYR A 72 -4.37 -8.07 -5.80
CA TYR A 72 -3.56 -6.88 -6.11
C TYR A 72 -2.31 -6.79 -5.23
N ILE A 73 -2.36 -7.34 -4.02
CA ILE A 73 -1.22 -7.41 -3.11
C ILE A 73 -1.16 -8.77 -2.42
N THR A 74 -0.01 -9.07 -1.84
CA THR A 74 0.16 -10.20 -0.93
C THR A 74 0.67 -9.70 0.41
N ILE A 75 0.06 -10.15 1.52
CA ILE A 75 0.43 -9.74 2.87
C ILE A 75 1.06 -10.92 3.60
N SER A 76 2.34 -10.81 3.92
CA SER A 76 3.03 -11.78 4.78
C SER A 76 3.27 -11.19 6.16
N LYS A 77 2.91 -11.92 7.22
CA LYS A 77 3.23 -11.52 8.59
C LYS A 77 4.72 -11.75 8.84
N ARG A 78 5.41 -10.73 9.33
CA ARG A 78 6.82 -10.85 9.71
C ARG A 78 6.93 -10.97 11.23
N PHE A 79 7.40 -12.12 11.67
CA PHE A 79 7.74 -12.38 13.07
C PHE A 79 9.26 -12.21 13.26
N ILE A 80 9.66 -11.48 14.30
CA ILE A 80 11.06 -11.37 14.72
C ILE A 80 11.10 -11.70 16.21
N GLY A 81 11.83 -12.74 16.59
CA GLY A 81 11.94 -13.14 17.99
C GLY A 81 10.62 -13.59 18.64
N GLY A 82 9.67 -14.12 17.87
CA GLY A 82 8.37 -14.59 18.37
C GLY A 82 7.24 -13.55 18.35
N GLU A 83 7.56 -12.26 18.17
CA GLU A 83 6.56 -11.20 18.07
C GLU A 83 6.34 -10.74 16.63
N GLN A 84 5.08 -10.44 16.28
CA GLN A 84 4.75 -9.84 14.98
C GLN A 84 5.21 -8.38 14.97
N LYS A 85 6.30 -8.08 14.24
CA LYS A 85 6.88 -6.74 14.15
C LYS A 85 6.21 -5.87 13.10
N SER A 86 5.96 -6.44 11.92
CA SER A 86 5.41 -5.72 10.77
C SER A 86 4.76 -6.69 9.79
N ASN A 87 4.01 -6.15 8.85
CA ASN A 87 3.59 -6.90 7.68
C ASN A 87 4.53 -6.55 6.53
N LEU A 88 4.81 -7.55 5.70
CA LEU A 88 5.44 -7.40 4.40
C LEU A 88 4.35 -7.37 3.34
N TYR A 89 4.27 -6.27 2.60
CA TYR A 89 3.32 -6.10 1.50
C TYR A 89 4.08 -6.25 0.19
N THR A 90 3.67 -7.21 -0.64
CA THR A 90 4.17 -7.35 -2.00
C THR A 90 3.12 -6.84 -2.97
N VAL A 91 3.48 -5.92 -3.85
CA VAL A 91 2.59 -5.39 -4.88
C VAL A 91 2.62 -6.32 -6.09
N ASN A 92 1.46 -6.86 -6.46
CA ASN A 92 1.32 -7.71 -7.64
C ASN A 92 1.08 -6.82 -8.87
N LYS A 93 1.59 -7.23 -10.03
CA LYS A 93 1.45 -6.43 -11.25
C LYS A 93 0.02 -6.52 -11.78
N ILE A 94 -0.55 -5.35 -12.07
CA ILE A 94 -1.77 -5.16 -12.86
C ILE A 94 -1.34 -4.85 -14.28
#